data_AF-F3B422-F1
#
_entry.id   AF-F3B422-F1
#
_cell.length_a   1.000
_cell.length_b   1.000
_cell.length_c   1.000
_cell.angle_alpha   90.00
_cell.angle_beta   90.00
_cell.angle_gamma   90.00
#
_symmetry.space_group_name_H-M   'P 1'
#
loop_
_entity.id
_entity.type
_entity.pdbx_description
1 polymer ?
#
loop_
_entity_poly.entity_id
_entity_poly.type
_entity_poly.pdbx_seq_one_letter_code
_entity_poly.pdbx_strand_id
1 'polypeptide(L)'
;MLKKRRIQIAAIVFVVICIYVLNQIAFFHDKEFERAVRDTLESPYMSFTSKRNKPILGIIWKKDLENIIMVSLDLREYHVKNISDIRYFKDVDSIWLIYRSAYEGDKSIYEEDNLLNNIHIAKNFKNLKMILLYHVKVNKDIEVMFPNVDVFIE
;
A
#
# COMPACT_ATOMS: atom_id res chain seq x y z
N MET A 1 17.13 4.46 47.33
CA MET A 1 16.15 3.58 46.66
C MET A 1 15.11 4.32 45.82
N LEU A 2 14.47 5.40 46.31
CA LEU A 2 13.46 6.18 45.55
C LEU A 2 13.98 6.74 44.21
N LYS A 3 15.21 7.27 44.15
CA LYS A 3 15.82 7.80 42.91
C LYS A 3 15.96 6.73 41.82
N LYS A 4 16.38 5.51 42.19
CA LYS A 4 16.51 4.36 41.26
C LYS A 4 15.14 3.89 40.74
N ARG A 5 14.12 3.84 41.62
CA ARG A 5 12.74 3.52 41.22
C ARG A 5 12.12 4.58 40.29
N ARG A 6 12.37 5.87 40.54
CA ARG A 6 11.92 6.96 39.65
C ARG A 6 12.56 6.88 38.26
N ILE A 7 13.85 6.58 38.18
CA ILE A 7 14.54 6.37 36.90
C ILE A 7 13.99 5.14 36.17
N GLN A 8 13.72 4.04 36.87
CA GLN A 8 13.10 2.84 36.28
C GLN A 8 11.70 3.14 35.72
N ILE A 9 10.86 3.85 36.47
CA ILE A 9 9.53 4.24 36.01
C ILE A 9 9.64 5.15 34.78
N ALA A 10 10.52 6.15 34.80
CA ALA A 10 10.74 7.03 33.66
C ALA A 10 11.21 6.25 32.41
N ALA A 11 12.10 5.27 32.58
CA ALA A 11 12.56 4.42 31.50
C ALA A 11 11.42 3.57 30.92
N ILE A 12 10.56 2.98 31.76
CA ILE A 12 9.40 2.21 31.31
C ILE A 12 8.44 3.10 30.52
N VAL A 13 8.11 4.28 31.05
CA VAL A 13 7.22 5.25 30.36
C VAL A 13 7.81 5.65 29.01
N PHE A 14 9.11 5.92 28.95
CA PHE A 14 9.80 6.25 27.69
C PHE A 14 9.70 5.11 26.67
N VAL A 15 9.96 3.86 27.08
CA VAL A 15 9.83 2.68 26.20
C VAL A 15 8.41 2.53 25.67
N VAL A 16 7.39 2.70 26.53
CA VAL A 16 5.98 2.65 26.13
C VAL A 16 5.66 3.72 25.08
N ILE A 17 6.16 4.96 25.27
CA ILE A 17 5.99 6.05 24.30
C ILE A 17 6.68 5.70 22.97
N CYS A 18 7.91 5.18 23.00
CA CYS A 18 8.62 4.78 21.78
C CYS A 18 7.86 3.69 21.02
N ILE A 19 7.36 2.66 21.72
CA ILE A 19 6.56 1.59 21.11
C ILE A 19 5.28 2.18 20.50
N TYR A 20 4.60 3.07 21.22
CA TYR A 20 3.40 3.75 20.71
C TYR A 20 3.69 4.52 19.42
N VAL A 21 4.75 5.34 19.39
CA VAL A 21 5.14 6.13 18.21
C VAL A 21 5.53 5.21 17.04
N LEU A 22 6.35 4.19 17.29
CA LEU A 22 6.76 3.23 16.26
C LEU A 22 5.56 2.49 15.66
N ASN A 23 4.54 2.20 16.46
CA ASN A 23 3.32 1.56 15.98
C ASN A 23 2.49 2.47 15.05
N GLN A 24 2.70 3.78 15.05
CA GLN A 24 2.02 4.71 14.12
C GLN A 24 2.72 4.82 12.76
N ILE A 25 3.92 4.25 12.61
CA ILE A 25 4.70 4.31 11.37
C ILE A 25 4.27 3.19 10.42
N ALA A 26 4.09 3.52 9.14
CA ALA A 26 3.87 2.56 8.08
C ALA A 26 5.23 2.02 7.59
N PHE A 27 5.53 0.76 7.91
CA PHE A 27 6.71 0.06 7.42
C PHE A 27 6.34 -0.80 6.22
N PHE A 28 6.99 -0.54 5.09
CA PHE A 28 6.78 -1.27 3.85
C PHE A 28 7.84 -2.37 3.70
N HIS A 29 7.39 -3.60 3.45
CA HIS A 29 8.25 -4.75 3.20
C HIS A 29 8.85 -4.69 1.80
N ASP A 30 8.07 -4.17 0.84
CA ASP A 30 8.52 -3.92 -0.51
C ASP A 30 8.99 -2.47 -0.66
N LYS A 31 10.28 -2.30 -0.92
CA LYS A 31 10.89 -0.98 -1.11
C LYS A 31 10.36 -0.25 -2.35
N GLU A 32 9.95 -0.99 -3.37
CA GLU A 32 9.38 -0.41 -4.57
C GLU A 32 7.94 0.06 -4.35
N PHE A 33 7.20 -0.67 -3.51
CA PHE A 33 5.89 -0.17 -3.07
C PHE A 33 6.05 1.09 -2.20
N GLU A 34 7.03 1.09 -1.28
CA GLU A 34 7.36 2.29 -0.51
C GLU A 34 7.71 3.47 -1.42
N ARG A 35 8.54 3.24 -2.46
CA ARG A 35 8.92 4.25 -3.45
C ARG A 35 7.70 4.80 -4.18
N ALA A 36 6.79 3.92 -4.62
CA ALA A 36 5.54 4.33 -5.24
C ALA A 36 4.72 5.23 -4.31
N VAL A 37 4.54 4.84 -3.04
CA VAL A 37 3.81 5.66 -2.05
C VAL A 37 4.48 7.02 -1.87
N ARG A 38 5.80 7.05 -1.72
CA ARG A 38 6.55 8.30 -1.55
C ARG A 38 6.39 9.23 -2.73
N ASP A 39 6.38 8.69 -3.93
CA ASP A 39 6.34 9.48 -5.16
C ASP A 39 4.92 9.92 -5.54
N THR A 40 3.88 9.16 -5.21
CA THR A 40 2.54 9.32 -5.82
C THR A 40 1.39 9.56 -4.84
N LEU A 41 1.64 9.49 -3.53
CA LEU A 41 0.60 9.71 -2.52
C LEU A 41 0.21 11.20 -2.45
N GLU A 42 -1.00 11.54 -2.86
CA GLU A 42 -1.57 12.88 -2.78
C GLU A 42 -3.06 12.79 -2.42
N SER A 43 -3.38 13.01 -1.14
CA SER A 43 -4.73 12.84 -0.61
C SER A 43 -5.79 13.57 -1.46
N PRO A 44 -6.89 12.91 -1.85
CA PRO A 44 -7.34 11.61 -1.34
C PRO A 44 -6.86 10.39 -2.17
N TYR A 45 -5.86 10.54 -3.04
CA TYR A 45 -5.48 9.52 -4.01
C TYR A 45 -4.01 9.10 -3.90
N MET A 46 -3.72 7.90 -4.39
CA MET A 46 -2.37 7.50 -4.79
C MET A 46 -2.44 7.16 -6.28
N SER A 47 -1.84 8.01 -7.11
CA SER A 47 -2.06 7.98 -8.56
C SER A 47 -0.89 7.40 -9.34
N PHE A 48 -1.15 6.39 -10.17
CA PHE A 48 -0.16 5.87 -11.12
C PHE A 48 0.17 6.87 -12.26
N THR A 49 -0.61 7.94 -12.42
CA THR A 49 -0.44 8.92 -13.51
C THR A 49 0.24 10.20 -13.07
N SER A 50 0.35 10.45 -11.76
CA SER A 50 0.82 11.73 -11.23
C SER A 50 1.83 11.49 -10.11
N LYS A 51 2.99 12.14 -10.23
CA LYS A 51 4.02 12.17 -9.19
C LYS A 51 3.92 13.49 -8.44
N ARG A 52 4.17 13.46 -7.13
CA ARG A 52 4.35 14.65 -6.30
C ARG A 52 5.53 15.46 -6.82
N ASN A 53 5.43 16.79 -6.72
CA ASN A 53 6.55 17.69 -7.01
C ASN A 53 7.81 17.35 -6.19
N LYS A 54 7.60 16.87 -4.95
CA LYS A 54 8.65 16.33 -4.09
C LYS A 54 8.13 15.04 -3.42
N PRO A 55 8.91 13.95 -3.44
CA PRO A 55 8.52 12.72 -2.77
C PRO A 55 8.41 12.95 -1.26
N ILE A 56 7.65 12.08 -0.58
CA ILE A 56 7.62 12.08 0.89
C ILE A 56 9.02 11.75 1.40
N LEU A 57 9.63 12.71 2.10
CA LEU A 57 10.90 12.52 2.78
C LEU A 57 10.65 12.12 4.24
N GLY A 58 11.36 11.11 4.73
CA GLY A 58 11.27 10.67 6.13
C GLY A 58 10.12 9.70 6.40
N ILE A 59 9.49 9.81 7.57
CA ILE A 59 8.52 8.85 8.09
C ILE A 59 7.20 8.95 7.32
N ILE A 60 6.67 7.80 6.89
CA ILE A 60 5.28 7.68 6.42
C ILE A 60 4.43 7.28 7.62
N TRP A 61 3.48 8.14 8.01
CA TRP A 61 2.57 7.83 9.10
C TRP A 61 1.35 7.07 8.60
N LYS A 62 0.89 6.06 9.34
CA LYS A 62 -0.32 5.30 8.99
C LYS A 62 -1.53 6.21 8.75
N LYS A 63 -1.72 7.22 9.61
CA LYS A 63 -2.80 8.22 9.48
C LYS A 63 -2.85 8.93 8.12
N ASP A 64 -1.71 9.08 7.45
CA ASP A 64 -1.62 9.77 6.16
C ASP A 64 -2.13 8.88 5.02
N LEU A 65 -2.14 7.55 5.24
CA LEU A 65 -2.63 6.53 4.31
C LEU A 65 -4.11 6.18 4.54
N GLU A 66 -4.64 6.44 5.75
CA GLU A 66 -5.99 6.04 6.14
C GLU A 66 -7.07 6.71 5.28
N ASN A 67 -6.90 7.98 4.92
CA ASN A 67 -7.87 8.78 4.17
C ASN A 67 -7.75 8.65 2.64
N ILE A 68 -6.97 7.70 2.15
CA ILE A 68 -6.81 7.48 0.71
C ILE A 68 -7.96 6.61 0.22
N ILE A 69 -8.69 7.12 -0.76
CA ILE A 69 -9.87 6.46 -1.32
C ILE A 69 -9.53 5.63 -2.56
N MET A 70 -8.45 5.95 -3.27
CA MET A 70 -8.00 5.17 -4.43
C MET A 70 -6.50 4.91 -4.37
N VAL A 71 -6.13 3.65 -4.55
CA VAL A 71 -4.73 3.22 -4.70
C VAL A 71 -4.52 2.74 -6.11
N SER A 72 -3.65 3.43 -6.85
CA SER A 72 -3.25 3.00 -8.19
C SER A 72 -1.74 2.96 -8.33
N LEU A 73 -1.23 1.88 -8.92
CA LEU A 73 0.19 1.56 -9.00
C LEU A 73 0.62 1.34 -10.45
N ASP A 74 1.69 2.02 -10.86
CA ASP A 74 2.39 1.74 -12.12
C ASP A 74 3.43 0.63 -11.88
N LEU A 75 3.08 -0.60 -12.24
CA LEU A 75 3.94 -1.77 -12.08
C LEU A 75 5.12 -1.76 -13.05
N ARG A 76 5.04 -1.03 -14.16
CA ARG A 76 6.16 -0.89 -15.09
C ARG A 76 7.23 0.03 -14.52
N GLU A 77 6.82 1.14 -13.91
CA GLU A 77 7.75 2.10 -13.32
C GLU A 77 8.33 1.61 -12.00
N TYR A 78 7.48 1.09 -11.11
CA TYR A 78 7.89 0.76 -9.74
C TYR A 78 8.33 -0.69 -9.61
N HIS A 79 7.87 -1.62 -10.45
CA HIS A 79 8.21 -3.04 -10.31
C HIS A 79 7.86 -3.61 -8.92
N VAL A 80 6.72 -3.18 -8.36
CA VAL A 80 6.22 -3.66 -7.06
C VAL A 80 6.01 -5.16 -7.12
N LYS A 81 6.55 -5.89 -6.14
CA LYS A 81 6.48 -7.34 -6.03
C LYS A 81 5.55 -7.84 -4.93
N ASN A 82 5.21 -6.99 -3.97
CA ASN A 82 4.35 -7.36 -2.86
C ASN A 82 3.54 -6.15 -2.37
N ILE A 83 2.22 -6.25 -2.47
CA ILE A 83 1.28 -5.19 -2.04
C ILE A 83 0.73 -5.41 -0.62
N SER A 84 1.27 -6.32 0.19
CA SER A 84 0.72 -6.65 1.52
C SER A 84 0.56 -5.43 2.45
N ASP A 85 1.39 -4.42 2.30
CA ASP A 85 1.32 -3.17 3.06
C ASP A 85 0.20 -2.22 2.61
N ILE A 86 -0.61 -2.63 1.62
CA ILE A 86 -1.88 -1.98 1.30
C ILE A 86 -2.83 -1.98 2.51
N ARG A 87 -2.60 -2.89 3.49
CA ARG A 87 -3.29 -2.91 4.79
C ARG A 87 -3.30 -1.58 5.56
N TYR A 88 -2.39 -0.66 5.26
CA TYR A 88 -2.37 0.66 5.89
C TYR A 88 -3.42 1.63 5.33
N PHE A 89 -3.99 1.33 4.16
CA PHE A 89 -4.97 2.17 3.46
C PHE A 89 -6.39 1.69 3.80
N LYS A 90 -7.06 2.36 4.73
CA LYS A 90 -8.31 1.84 5.34
C LYS A 90 -9.58 2.16 4.55
N ASP A 91 -9.63 3.34 3.92
CA ASP A 91 -10.85 3.87 3.29
C ASP A 91 -10.90 3.66 1.78
N VAL A 92 -10.02 2.82 1.23
CA VAL A 92 -9.91 2.55 -0.20
C VAL A 92 -11.20 1.94 -0.76
N ASP A 93 -11.71 2.56 -1.82
CA ASP A 93 -12.81 2.03 -2.63
C ASP A 93 -12.34 1.38 -3.93
N SER A 94 -11.14 1.74 -4.42
CA SER A 94 -10.64 1.30 -5.72
C SER A 94 -9.15 0.98 -5.67
N ILE A 95 -8.77 -0.21 -6.15
CA ILE A 95 -7.37 -0.67 -6.26
C ILE A 95 -7.04 -0.95 -7.73
N TRP A 96 -6.09 -0.20 -8.30
CA TRP A 96 -5.71 -0.34 -9.71
C TRP A 96 -4.24 -0.72 -9.81
N LEU A 97 -3.95 -1.93 -10.28
CA LEU A 97 -2.60 -2.41 -10.51
C LEU A 97 -2.36 -2.45 -12.01
N ILE A 98 -1.57 -1.50 -12.51
CA ILE A 98 -1.47 -1.22 -13.94
C ILE A 98 -0.04 -1.50 -14.41
N TYR A 99 0.12 -2.46 -15.31
CA TYR A 99 1.34 -2.59 -16.10
C TYR A 99 1.13 -1.90 -17.45
N ARG A 100 1.48 -0.62 -17.52
CA ARG A 100 1.25 0.17 -18.73
C ARG A 100 1.99 -0.41 -19.93
N SER A 101 1.42 -0.29 -21.11
CA SER A 101 2.13 -0.54 -22.37
C SER A 101 3.31 0.43 -22.51
N ALA A 102 4.50 -0.08 -22.88
CA ALA A 102 5.66 0.77 -23.16
C ALA A 102 5.54 1.51 -24.50
N TYR A 103 4.78 0.95 -25.44
CA TYR A 103 4.51 1.48 -26.77
C TYR A 103 3.18 0.93 -27.31
N GLU A 104 2.65 1.52 -28.37
CA GLU A 104 1.40 1.06 -29.00
C GLU A 104 1.55 -0.39 -29.51
N GLY A 105 0.62 -1.26 -29.08
CA GLY A 105 0.67 -2.68 -29.40
C GLY A 105 1.54 -3.54 -28.46
N ASP A 106 2.12 -2.95 -27.41
CA ASP A 106 2.78 -3.71 -26.34
C ASP A 106 1.75 -4.56 -25.56
N LYS A 107 1.88 -5.89 -25.70
CA LYS A 107 1.07 -6.92 -25.05
C LYS A 107 1.81 -7.62 -23.91
N SER A 108 2.91 -7.05 -23.43
CA SER A 108 3.64 -7.62 -22.30
C SER A 108 2.78 -7.63 -21.04
N ILE A 109 2.99 -8.65 -20.21
CA ILE A 109 2.28 -8.89 -18.96
C ILE A 109 3.30 -8.79 -17.82
N TYR A 110 2.92 -8.20 -16.69
CA TYR A 110 3.72 -8.20 -15.48
C TYR A 110 3.64 -9.54 -14.78
N GLU A 111 4.73 -10.31 -14.87
CA GLU A 111 4.84 -11.64 -14.26
C GLU A 111 5.59 -11.58 -12.92
N GLU A 112 4.85 -11.34 -11.83
CA GLU A 112 5.38 -11.45 -10.48
C GLU A 112 4.42 -12.27 -9.61
N ASP A 113 4.84 -13.50 -9.31
CA ASP A 113 3.99 -14.48 -8.65
C ASP A 113 3.58 -14.06 -7.23
N ASN A 114 4.35 -13.20 -6.59
CA ASN A 114 4.08 -12.75 -5.22
C ASN A 114 3.20 -11.50 -5.12
N LEU A 115 2.97 -10.79 -6.23
CA LEU A 115 2.28 -9.50 -6.23
C LEU A 115 0.93 -9.61 -5.53
N LEU A 116 0.12 -10.58 -5.95
CA LEU A 116 -1.26 -10.76 -5.48
C LEU A 116 -1.37 -11.74 -4.30
N ASN A 117 -0.26 -12.23 -3.72
CA ASN A 117 -0.33 -13.24 -2.67
C ASN A 117 -1.16 -12.79 -1.46
N ASN A 118 -1.08 -11.50 -1.13
CA ASN A 118 -1.74 -10.90 0.02
C ASN A 118 -2.93 -10.00 -0.36
N ILE A 119 -3.46 -10.10 -1.58
CA ILE A 119 -4.59 -9.27 -2.02
C ILE A 119 -5.82 -9.43 -1.13
N HIS A 120 -6.03 -10.62 -0.53
CA HIS A 120 -7.11 -10.91 0.41
C HIS A 120 -7.19 -9.93 1.60
N ILE A 121 -6.11 -9.23 1.95
CA ILE A 121 -6.10 -8.17 2.95
C ILE A 121 -7.11 -7.06 2.61
N ALA A 122 -7.31 -6.76 1.32
CA ALA A 122 -8.23 -5.75 0.84
C ALA A 122 -9.70 -6.06 1.19
N LYS A 123 -10.03 -7.31 1.58
CA LYS A 123 -11.37 -7.66 2.09
C LYS A 123 -11.76 -6.89 3.35
N ASN A 124 -10.77 -6.38 4.08
CA ASN A 124 -10.99 -5.58 5.28
C ASN A 124 -11.35 -4.12 4.96
N PHE A 125 -11.27 -3.70 3.70
CA PHE A 125 -11.61 -2.33 3.29
C PHE A 125 -13.12 -2.20 3.20
N LYS A 126 -13.67 -1.34 4.04
CA LYS A 126 -15.13 -1.20 4.21
C LYS A 126 -15.82 -0.74 2.91
N ASN A 127 -15.13 0.05 2.10
CA ASN A 127 -15.70 0.74 0.94
C ASN A 127 -15.23 0.16 -0.40
N LEU A 128 -14.46 -0.95 -0.41
CA LEU A 128 -13.90 -1.51 -1.63
C LEU A 128 -15.02 -1.93 -2.61
N LYS A 129 -14.99 -1.31 -3.78
CA LYS A 129 -15.94 -1.49 -4.88
C LYS A 129 -15.27 -2.00 -6.13
N MET A 130 -13.99 -1.69 -6.35
CA MET A 130 -13.31 -2.03 -7.60
C MET A 130 -11.88 -2.54 -7.39
N ILE A 131 -11.53 -3.60 -8.12
CA ILE A 131 -10.15 -4.02 -8.34
C ILE A 131 -9.92 -4.10 -9.85
N LEU A 132 -8.98 -3.31 -10.35
CA LEU A 132 -8.54 -3.34 -11.75
C LEU A 132 -7.12 -3.90 -11.83
N LEU A 133 -6.94 -4.96 -12.61
CA LEU A 133 -5.68 -5.61 -12.90
C LEU A 133 -5.43 -5.50 -14.40
N TYR A 134 -4.58 -4.56 -14.82
CA TYR A 134 -4.31 -4.31 -16.24
C TYR A 134 -2.91 -4.82 -16.61
N HIS A 135 -2.86 -5.78 -17.53
CA HIS A 135 -1.68 -6.49 -17.99
C HIS A 135 -0.88 -7.12 -16.83
N VAL A 136 -1.58 -7.73 -15.87
CA VAL A 136 -0.98 -8.37 -14.69
C VAL A 136 -1.24 -9.87 -14.74
N LYS A 137 -0.21 -10.70 -14.50
CA LYS A 137 -0.39 -12.15 -14.39
C LYS A 137 -1.26 -12.48 -13.17
N VAL A 138 -2.42 -13.09 -13.41
CA VAL A 138 -3.34 -13.50 -12.35
C VAL A 138 -3.29 -15.01 -12.14
N ASN A 139 -2.71 -15.43 -11.01
CA ASN A 139 -2.54 -16.85 -10.65
C ASN A 139 -3.60 -17.38 -9.67
N LYS A 140 -4.63 -16.59 -9.35
CA LYS A 140 -5.68 -16.92 -8.36
C LYS A 140 -7.02 -16.38 -8.85
N ASP A 141 -8.11 -17.03 -8.43
CA ASP A 141 -9.45 -16.57 -8.74
C ASP A 141 -9.82 -15.36 -7.87
N ILE A 142 -9.51 -14.15 -8.36
CA ILE A 142 -9.74 -12.89 -7.64
C ILE A 142 -11.24 -12.60 -7.54
N GLU A 143 -12.01 -12.89 -8.59
CA GLU A 143 -13.47 -12.71 -8.61
C GLU A 143 -14.14 -13.49 -7.48
N VAL A 144 -13.78 -14.76 -7.30
CA VAL A 144 -14.30 -15.58 -6.19
C VAL A 144 -13.84 -15.07 -4.82
N MET A 145 -12.65 -14.47 -4.72
CA MET A 145 -12.20 -13.87 -3.46
C MET A 145 -13.02 -12.64 -3.07
N PHE A 146 -13.56 -11.90 -4.04
CA PHE A 146 -14.26 -10.63 -3.83
C PHE A 146 -15.65 -10.59 -4.49
N PRO A 147 -16.62 -11.38 -3.99
CA PRO A 147 -17.91 -11.57 -4.66
C PRO A 147 -18.81 -10.31 -4.75
N ASN A 148 -18.48 -9.25 -4.03
CA ASN A 148 -19.23 -7.98 -4.01
C ASN A 148 -18.39 -6.80 -4.50
N VAL A 149 -17.30 -7.06 -5.20
CA VAL A 149 -16.38 -6.06 -5.74
C VAL A 149 -16.31 -6.28 -7.24
N ASP A 150 -16.39 -5.21 -8.02
CA ASP A 150 -16.19 -5.26 -9.45
C ASP A 150 -14.71 -5.53 -9.73
N VAL A 151 -14.40 -6.73 -10.21
CA VAL A 151 -13.04 -7.16 -10.57
C VAL A 151 -12.90 -7.12 -12.08
N PHE A 152 -11.94 -6.34 -12.56
CA PHE A 152 -11.60 -6.22 -13.99
C PHE A 152 -10.18 -6.75 -14.19
N ILE A 153 -10.04 -7.72 -15.07
CA ILE A 153 -8.76 -8.31 -15.47
C ILE A 153 -8.64 -8.14 -16.98
N GLU A 154 -7.68 -7.32 -17.41
CA GLU A 154 -7.42 -7.00 -18.82
C GLU A 154 -5.97 -7.31 -19.19
#